data_AF-A0A3N0C0Y7-F1
#
_entry.id   AF-A0A3N0C0Y7-F1
#
_cell.length_a   1.000
_cell.length_b   1.000
_cell.length_c   1.000
_cell.angle_alpha   90.00
_cell.angle_beta   90.00
_cell.angle_gamma   90.00
#
_symmetry.space_group_name_H-M   'P 1'
#
loop_
_entity.id
_entity.type
_entity.pdbx_description
1 polymer ?
#
loop_
_entity_poly.entity_id
_entity_poly.type
_entity_poly.pdbx_seq_one_letter_code
_entity_poly.pdbx_strand_id
1 'polypeptide(L)' 'MLNTTIAALLGGPEMILIAVGVLLLFGGKKIPELMKGLGKGIKEFKNGQDGIDEQDVKKEAKPASTI' A
#
# COMPACT_ATOMS: atom_id res chain seq x y z
N MET A 1 20.19 -21.22 24.29
CA MET A 1 18.87 -21.79 24.67
C MET A 1 17.92 -20.76 25.25
N LEU A 2 18.34 -19.85 26.15
CA LEU A 2 17.45 -18.84 26.75
C LEU A 2 17.08 -17.66 25.82
N ASN A 3 17.99 -17.25 24.92
CA ASN A 3 17.72 -16.17 23.97
C ASN A 3 16.70 -16.55 22.88
N THR A 4 16.67 -17.82 22.48
CA THR A 4 15.72 -18.33 21.48
C THR A 4 14.30 -18.35 22.04
N THR A 5 14.12 -18.72 23.31
CA THR A 5 12.82 -18.65 23.97
C THR A 5 12.37 -17.22 24.20
N ILE A 6 13.26 -16.29 24.57
CA ILE A 6 12.89 -14.87 24.74
C ILE A 6 12.57 -14.20 23.40
N ALA A 7 13.35 -14.44 22.33
CA ALA A 7 13.03 -13.93 20.99
C ALA A 7 11.77 -14.59 20.39
N ALA A 8 11.56 -15.87 20.69
CA ALA A 8 10.33 -16.57 20.34
C ALA A 8 9.15 -16.20 21.25
N LEU A 9 9.32 -15.53 22.38
CA LEU A 9 8.21 -15.04 23.20
C LEU A 9 7.90 -13.57 22.86
N LEU A 10 8.92 -12.72 22.72
CA LEU A 10 8.79 -11.25 22.66
C LEU A 10 8.63 -10.64 21.25
N GLY A 11 8.41 -11.42 20.20
CA GLY A 11 8.33 -10.81 18.86
C GLY A 11 7.58 -11.60 17.79
N GLY A 12 7.72 -12.92 17.76
CA GLY A 12 7.05 -13.74 16.72
C GLY A 12 5.60 -14.08 17.07
N PRO A 13 5.34 -14.84 18.15
CA PRO A 13 4.02 -15.37 18.45
C PRO A 13 3.01 -14.34 18.90
N GLU A 14 3.43 -13.31 19.65
CA GLU A 14 2.54 -12.23 20.10
C GLU A 14 1.97 -11.45 18.91
N MET A 15 2.80 -11.14 17.91
CA MET A 15 2.35 -10.50 16.68
C MET A 15 1.39 -11.38 15.88
N ILE A 16 1.63 -12.69 15.83
CA ILE A 16 0.72 -13.65 15.21
C ILE A 16 -0.61 -13.73 15.98
N LEU A 17 -0.58 -13.76 17.30
CA LEU A 17 -1.77 -13.75 18.15
C LEU A 17 -2.63 -12.50 17.94
N ILE A 18 -1.99 -11.32 17.88
CA ILE A 18 -2.67 -10.06 17.59
C ILE A 18 -3.25 -10.09 16.16
N ALA A 19 -2.47 -10.54 15.17
CA ALA A 19 -2.94 -10.64 13.79
C ALA A 19 -4.16 -11.56 13.68
N VAL A 20 -4.13 -12.72 14.36
CA VAL A 20 -5.27 -13.65 14.43
C VAL A 20 -6.46 -13.02 15.16
N GLY A 21 -6.25 -12.30 16.25
CA GLY A 21 -7.30 -11.57 16.96
C GLY A 21 -7.99 -10.54 16.07
N VAL A 22 -7.22 -9.70 15.37
CA VAL A 22 -7.73 -8.74 14.38
C VAL A 22 -8.45 -9.46 13.24
N LEU A 23 -7.91 -10.59 12.77
CA LEU A 23 -8.53 -11.41 11.72
C LEU A 23 -9.86 -12.03 12.15
N LEU A 24 -10.03 -12.38 13.42
CA LEU A 24 -11.29 -12.89 13.97
C LEU A 24 -12.33 -11.77 14.13
N LEU A 25 -11.91 -10.59 14.58
CA LEU A 25 -12.79 -9.44 14.77
C LEU A 25 -13.29 -8.87 13.43
N PHE A 26 -12.39 -8.70 12.46
CA PHE A 26 -12.72 -8.10 11.18
C PHE A 26 -13.02 -9.14 10.09
N GLY A 27 -12.55 -10.38 10.23
CA GLY A 27 -12.62 -11.42 9.20
C GLY A 27 -11.50 -11.30 8.17
N GLY A 28 -11.04 -12.44 7.64
CA GLY A 28 -9.95 -12.48 6.64
C GLY A 28 -10.23 -11.81 5.30
N LYS A 29 -11.51 -11.51 4.99
CA LYS A 29 -11.91 -10.82 3.77
C LYS A 29 -11.91 -9.30 3.90
N LYS A 30 -12.10 -8.75 5.11
CA LYS A 30 -12.21 -7.29 5.30
C LYS A 30 -10.86 -6.57 5.26
N ILE A 31 -9.79 -7.18 5.74
CA ILE A 31 -8.44 -6.59 5.68
C ILE A 31 -8.03 -6.32 4.21
N PRO A 32 -8.11 -7.29 3.27
CA PRO A 32 -7.82 -7.04 1.84
C PRO A 32 -8.77 -6.04 1.19
N GLU A 33 -10.05 -6.03 1.57
CA GLU A 33 -11.06 -5.12 1.02
C GLU A 33 -10.78 -3.67 1.43
N LEU A 34 -10.44 -3.44 2.70
CA LEU A 34 -9.99 -2.14 3.21
C LEU A 34 -8.68 -1.69 2.57
N MET A 35 -7.70 -2.59 2.42
CA MET A 35 -6.43 -2.27 1.74
C MET A 35 -6.64 -1.91 0.26
N LYS A 36 -7.55 -2.58 -0.45
CA LYS A 36 -7.90 -2.23 -1.83
C LYS A 36 -8.58 -0.87 -1.92
N GLY A 37 -9.48 -0.54 -1.00
CA GLY A 37 -10.12 0.77 -0.93
C GLY A 37 -9.11 1.89 -0.63
N LEU A 38 -8.29 1.70 0.39
CA LEU A 38 -7.21 2.63 0.77
C LEU A 38 -6.20 2.82 -0.37
N GLY A 39 -5.78 1.73 -1.02
CA GLY A 39 -4.82 1.79 -2.12
C GLY A 39 -5.35 2.55 -3.34
N LYS A 40 -6.64 2.41 -3.66
CA LYS A 40 -7.30 3.24 -4.69
C LYS A 40 -7.34 4.71 -4.28
N GLY A 41 -7.73 5.01 -3.04
CA GLY A 41 -7.75 6.38 -2.53
C GLY A 41 -6.38 7.05 -2.52
N ILE A 42 -5.33 6.34 -2.10
CA ILE A 42 -3.94 6.83 -2.15
C ILE A 42 -3.50 7.05 -3.60
N LYS A 43 -3.85 6.15 -4.53
CA LYS A 43 -3.51 6.28 -5.94
C LYS A 43 -4.20 7.48 -6.59
N GLU A 44 -5.49 7.69 -6.32
CA GLU A 44 -6.25 8.84 -6.81
C GLU A 44 -5.74 10.15 -6.18
N PHE A 45 -5.43 10.13 -4.89
CA PHE A 45 -4.83 11.26 -4.19
C PHE A 45 -3.47 11.64 -4.77
N LYS A 46 -2.63 10.64 -5.06
CA LYS A 46 -1.34 10.83 -5.70
C LYS A 46 -1.49 11.31 -7.15
N ASN A 47 -2.38 10.73 -7.94
CA ASN A 47 -2.66 11.20 -9.30
C ASN A 47 -3.22 12.64 -9.33
N GLY A 48 -4.00 13.04 -8.33
CA GLY A 48 -4.49 14.42 -8.20
C GLY A 48 -3.37 15.40 -7.79
N GLN A 49 -2.41 14.93 -6.98
CA GLN A 49 -1.19 15.66 -6.65
C GLN A 49 -0.15 15.69 -7.78
N ASP A 50 -0.06 14.66 -8.61
CA ASP A 50 0.88 14.60 -9.73
C ASP A 50 0.25 15.29 -10.97
N GLY A 51 -1.08 15.28 -11.12
CA GLY A 51 -1.79 15.97 -12.20
C GLY A 51 -1.81 17.50 -12.12
N ILE A 52 -1.42 18.08 -10.97
CA ILE A 52 -1.05 19.49 -10.85
C ILE A 52 0.39 19.75 -11.32
N ASP A 53 1.27 18.74 -11.31
CA ASP A 53 2.66 18.84 -11.78
C ASP A 53 2.81 18.45 -13.28
N GLU A 54 1.93 17.60 -13.82
CA GLU A 54 2.09 17.01 -15.16
C GLU A 54 1.54 17.88 -16.32
N GLN A 55 1.01 19.08 -16.04
CA GLN A 55 0.62 20.04 -17.10
C GLN A 55 1.82 20.61 -17.87
N ASP A 56 3.06 20.38 -17.42
CA ASP A 56 4.28 20.90 -18.08
C ASP A 56 5.07 19.87 -18.92
N VAL A 57 4.68 18.58 -19.00
CA VAL A 57 5.51 17.57 -19.70
C VAL A 57 4.72 16.69 -20.69
N LYS A 58 3.88 17.28 -21.56
CA LYS A 58 3.47 16.58 -22.80
C LYS A 58 2.94 17.45 -23.94
N LYS A 59 3.53 18.61 -24.20
CA LYS A 59 3.35 19.33 -25.47
C LYS A 59 4.66 19.47 -26.23
N GLU A 60 5.31 18.36 -26.58
CA GLU A 60 6.38 18.39 -27.60
C GLU A 60 6.66 16.98 -28.13
N ALA A 61 5.73 16.44 -28.93
CA ALA A 61 6.07 15.41 -29.91
C ALA A 61 5.00 15.36 -31.02
N LYS A 62 5.40 15.89 -32.19
CA LYS A 62 4.76 15.86 -33.53
C LYS A 62 3.89 17.09 -33.85
N PRO A 63 3.98 17.74 -35.04
CA PRO A 63 4.54 17.28 -36.34
C PRO A 63 5.38 18.34 -37.12
N ALA A 64 5.83 17.98 -38.35
CA ALA A 64 6.55 18.76 -39.40
C ALA A 64 8.09 18.73 -39.28
N SER A 65 8.88 18.33 -40.29
CA SER A 65 8.85 18.53 -41.75
C SER A 65 9.18 17.18 -42.46
N THR A 66 8.53 16.66 -43.49
CA THR A 66 8.10 17.19 -44.80
C THR A 66 9.24 17.87 -45.55
N ILE A 67 9.74 17.14 -46.57
CA ILE A 67 10.67 17.51 -47.65
C ILE A 67 12.14 17.51 -47.27
#